data_AF-K2DNG3-F1
#
_entry.id   AF-K2DNG3-F1
#
_cell.length_a   1.000
_cell.length_b   1.000
_cell.length_c   1.000
_cell.angle_alpha   90.00
_cell.angle_beta   90.00
_cell.angle_gamma   90.00
#
_symmetry.space_group_name_H-M   'P 1'
#
loop_
_entity.id
_entity.type
_entity.pdbx_description
1 polymer ?
#
loop_
_entity_poly.entity_id
_entity_poly.type
_entity_poly.pdbx_seq_one_letter_code
_entity_poly.pdbx_strand_id
1 'polypeptide(L)'
;MGYYGNRRYRSWRSRGWDGLSGPSKYDVLSRLFGSAVGEIRQAFMCLDEDARDELFSDYGAIHGDSAEQYARKAFPKWKSRATNLSGKTMERLVELVPPYLSPEQRFAILQSVLKHNKKSGTSSTIKINVKEPAQGFAELRQALASMSHEDVLAHLPENVMKAATWLYDTDITASRAMLAEAERLENDLIRSKATREIELLKRAISTGQVQAASYSVEMPAGKLNIVAFTPSKCFVATACFGEGAPETAALRNWRDCYLIDKAWGRKFIVWYYNNGERFAEITSRSPALKSMARACIRIFAKAVSNKRIWGAK
;
A
#
# COMPACT_ATOMS: atom_id res chain seq x y z
N MET A 1 -8.97 -46.35 0.52
CA MET A 1 -9.96 -46.21 1.61
C MET A 1 -9.76 -44.85 2.24
N GLY A 2 -10.43 -43.82 1.69
CA GLY A 2 -10.36 -42.46 2.20
C GLY A 2 -11.28 -42.32 3.41
N TYR A 3 -10.72 -41.86 4.54
CA TYR A 3 -11.48 -41.56 5.74
C TYR A 3 -12.16 -40.18 5.58
N TYR A 4 -13.24 -40.11 4.81
CA TYR A 4 -14.16 -38.98 4.90
C TYR A 4 -15.09 -39.22 6.08
N GLY A 5 -14.63 -38.78 7.26
CA GLY A 5 -15.42 -38.83 8.48
C GLY A 5 -16.74 -38.09 8.29
N ASN A 6 -17.83 -38.76 8.67
CA ASN A 6 -19.23 -38.33 8.61
C ASN A 6 -19.42 -36.89 9.13
N ARG A 7 -19.30 -35.88 8.24
CA ARG A 7 -19.50 -34.47 8.57
C ARG A 7 -20.98 -34.16 8.46
N ARG A 8 -21.70 -34.31 9.57
CA ARG A 8 -23.08 -33.81 9.69
C ARG A 8 -23.08 -32.30 9.48
N TYR A 9 -23.49 -31.87 8.29
CA TYR A 9 -23.74 -30.48 7.93
C TYR A 9 -24.80 -29.93 8.89
N ARG A 10 -24.40 -29.15 9.91
CA ARG A 10 -25.36 -28.38 10.70
C ARG A 10 -25.94 -27.32 9.77
N SER A 11 -27.25 -27.40 9.54
CA SER A 11 -27.99 -26.49 8.65
C SER A 11 -27.90 -25.05 9.16
N TRP A 12 -26.94 -24.29 8.63
CA TRP A 12 -26.83 -22.86 8.87
C TRP A 12 -27.85 -22.14 7.98
N ARG A 13 -29.07 -21.94 8.51
CA ARG A 13 -30.08 -21.08 7.87
C ARG A 13 -29.59 -19.63 7.87
N SER A 14 -28.95 -19.19 6.78
CA SER A 14 -28.85 -17.76 6.48
C SER A 14 -30.22 -17.29 5.99
N ARG A 15 -30.84 -16.36 6.73
CA ARG A 15 -32.12 -15.74 6.32
C ARG A 15 -31.90 -14.96 5.02
N GLY A 16 -32.85 -15.11 4.11
CA GLY A 16 -32.79 -14.62 2.73
C GLY A 16 -32.49 -13.13 2.63
N TRP A 17 -31.60 -12.80 1.68
CA TRP A 17 -31.37 -11.45 1.21
C TRP A 17 -32.40 -11.19 0.11
N ASP A 18 -33.51 -10.57 0.47
CA ASP A 18 -34.59 -10.28 -0.47
C ASP A 18 -34.13 -9.19 -1.45
N GLY A 19 -34.22 -9.53 -2.74
CA GLY A 19 -33.74 -8.69 -3.82
C GLY A 19 -34.64 -7.48 -4.05
N LEU A 20 -34.00 -6.33 -4.30
CA LEU A 20 -34.44 -5.26 -5.22
C LEU A 20 -33.24 -4.31 -5.41
N SER A 21 -32.81 -4.13 -6.66
CA SER A 21 -31.89 -3.06 -7.10
C SER A 21 -30.45 -3.06 -6.54
N GLY A 22 -29.86 -4.25 -6.32
CA GLY A 22 -28.46 -4.39 -5.85
C GLY A 22 -27.59 -5.25 -6.79
N PRO A 23 -26.25 -5.18 -6.67
CA PRO A 23 -25.34 -6.11 -7.34
C PRO A 23 -25.69 -7.56 -6.98
N SER A 24 -25.48 -8.51 -7.89
CA SER A 24 -25.77 -9.92 -7.60
C SER A 24 -24.89 -10.40 -6.43
N LYS A 25 -25.35 -11.39 -5.65
CA LYS A 25 -24.56 -11.90 -4.52
C LYS A 25 -23.22 -12.51 -4.99
N TYR A 26 -23.15 -13.03 -6.23
CA TYR A 26 -21.89 -13.40 -6.87
C TYR A 26 -20.94 -12.20 -7.05
N ASP A 27 -21.44 -11.04 -7.48
CA ASP A 27 -20.62 -9.83 -7.62
C ASP A 27 -20.13 -9.32 -6.26
N VAL A 28 -20.97 -9.45 -5.22
CA VAL A 28 -20.60 -9.13 -3.84
C VAL A 28 -19.48 -10.07 -3.36
N LEU A 29 -19.63 -11.38 -3.53
CA LEU A 29 -18.60 -12.36 -3.14
C LEU A 29 -17.30 -12.15 -3.94
N SER A 30 -17.40 -11.87 -5.23
CA SER A 30 -16.24 -11.56 -6.08
C SER A 30 -15.50 -10.30 -5.61
N ARG A 31 -16.22 -9.29 -5.11
CA ARG A 31 -15.60 -8.09 -4.51
C ARG A 31 -14.95 -8.38 -3.16
N LEU A 32 -15.51 -9.28 -2.36
CA LEU A 32 -14.98 -9.62 -1.03
C LEU A 32 -13.78 -10.56 -1.09
N PHE A 33 -13.79 -11.53 -2.00
CA PHE A 33 -12.79 -12.60 -2.06
C PHE A 33 -11.81 -12.47 -3.24
N GLY A 34 -12.11 -11.64 -4.24
CA GLY A 34 -11.23 -11.46 -5.39
C GLY A 34 -11.02 -12.76 -6.17
N SER A 35 -9.76 -13.12 -6.43
CA SER A 35 -9.40 -14.32 -7.20
C SER A 35 -9.81 -15.64 -6.53
N ALA A 36 -10.01 -15.64 -5.22
CA ALA A 36 -10.41 -16.82 -4.46
C ALA A 36 -11.74 -17.42 -4.94
N VAL A 37 -12.66 -16.61 -5.50
CA VAL A 37 -13.89 -17.13 -6.13
C VAL A 37 -13.57 -18.04 -7.33
N GLY A 38 -12.57 -17.65 -8.13
CA GLY A 38 -12.08 -18.44 -9.26
C GLY A 38 -11.37 -19.72 -8.82
N GLU A 39 -10.61 -19.66 -7.73
CA GLU A 39 -9.93 -20.82 -7.12
C GLU A 39 -10.95 -21.84 -6.61
N ILE A 40 -12.00 -21.39 -5.91
CA ILE A 40 -13.11 -22.25 -5.47
C ILE A 40 -13.80 -22.91 -6.66
N ARG A 41 -14.07 -22.15 -7.74
CA ARG A 41 -14.64 -22.69 -8.98
C ARG A 41 -13.74 -23.79 -9.56
N GLN A 42 -12.44 -23.54 -9.62
CA GLN A 42 -11.49 -24.50 -10.16
C GLN A 42 -11.42 -25.75 -9.28
N ALA A 43 -11.38 -25.58 -7.95
CA ALA A 43 -11.38 -26.68 -7.01
C ALA A 43 -12.63 -27.56 -7.15
N PHE A 44 -13.82 -26.95 -7.30
CA PHE A 44 -15.06 -27.65 -7.60
C PHE A 44 -14.98 -28.51 -8.88
N MET A 45 -14.37 -27.99 -9.96
CA MET A 45 -14.20 -28.75 -11.21
C MET A 45 -13.26 -29.96 -11.07
N CYS A 46 -12.38 -29.89 -10.07
CA CYS A 46 -11.33 -30.88 -9.79
C CYS A 46 -11.66 -31.83 -8.64
N LEU A 47 -12.82 -31.67 -7.97
CA LEU A 47 -13.26 -32.64 -6.95
C LEU A 47 -13.30 -34.05 -7.53
N ASP A 48 -12.93 -35.04 -6.72
CA ASP A 48 -13.12 -36.45 -7.05
C ASP A 48 -14.62 -36.80 -7.15
N GLU A 49 -14.93 -38.02 -7.61
CA GLU A 49 -16.32 -38.42 -7.86
C GLU A 49 -17.13 -38.50 -6.57
N ASP A 50 -16.58 -39.10 -5.51
CA ASP A 50 -17.24 -39.29 -4.22
C ASP A 50 -17.55 -37.93 -3.56
N ALA A 51 -16.56 -37.05 -3.45
CA ALA A 51 -16.72 -35.73 -2.85
C ALA A 51 -17.70 -34.84 -3.65
N ARG A 52 -17.72 -34.98 -4.98
CA ARG A 52 -18.65 -34.24 -5.83
C ARG A 52 -20.08 -34.75 -5.70
N ASP A 53 -20.26 -36.06 -5.56
CA ASP A 53 -21.58 -36.66 -5.37
C ASP A 53 -22.18 -36.29 -4.02
N GLU A 54 -21.37 -36.28 -2.96
CA GLU A 54 -21.75 -35.79 -1.64
C GLU A 54 -22.12 -34.30 -1.69
N LEU A 55 -21.28 -33.47 -2.35
CA LEU A 55 -21.56 -32.04 -2.55
C LEU A 55 -22.89 -31.81 -3.27
N PHE A 56 -23.20 -32.57 -4.33
CA PHE A 56 -24.47 -32.42 -5.04
C PHE A 56 -25.66 -32.88 -4.22
N SER A 57 -25.49 -33.89 -3.36
CA SER A 57 -26.55 -34.30 -2.43
C SER A 57 -26.84 -33.20 -1.41
N ASP A 58 -25.82 -32.59 -0.81
CA ASP A 58 -25.99 -31.47 0.13
C ASP A 58 -26.55 -30.23 -0.59
N TYR A 59 -26.13 -29.98 -1.84
CA TYR A 59 -26.71 -28.93 -2.68
C TYR A 59 -28.21 -29.13 -2.89
N GLY A 60 -28.65 -30.37 -3.15
CA GLY A 60 -30.05 -30.76 -3.26
C GLY A 60 -30.82 -30.57 -1.96
N ALA A 61 -30.26 -31.02 -0.85
CA ALA A 61 -30.86 -30.86 0.47
C ALA A 61 -31.11 -29.38 0.83
N ILE A 62 -30.21 -28.47 0.42
CA ILE A 62 -30.31 -27.03 0.71
C ILE A 62 -31.22 -26.31 -0.30
N HIS A 63 -31.22 -26.70 -1.58
CA HIS A 63 -31.84 -25.94 -2.67
C HIS A 63 -32.95 -26.65 -3.45
N GLY A 64 -33.28 -27.89 -3.07
CA GLY A 64 -34.30 -28.75 -3.67
C GLY A 64 -33.78 -29.70 -4.74
N ASP A 65 -34.48 -30.82 -4.90
CA ASP A 65 -34.13 -31.93 -5.81
C ASP A 65 -33.94 -31.50 -7.26
N SER A 66 -34.74 -30.53 -7.73
CA SER A 66 -34.63 -30.01 -9.10
C SER A 66 -33.30 -29.28 -9.33
N ALA A 67 -32.76 -28.62 -8.30
CA ALA A 67 -31.47 -27.95 -8.36
C ALA A 67 -30.32 -28.96 -8.41
N GLU A 68 -30.38 -30.03 -7.61
CA GLU A 68 -29.41 -31.13 -7.66
C GLU A 68 -29.40 -31.81 -9.03
N GLN A 69 -30.57 -32.23 -9.54
CA GLN A 69 -30.67 -32.89 -10.84
C GLN A 69 -30.12 -32.00 -11.96
N TYR A 70 -30.40 -30.70 -11.91
CA TYR A 70 -29.82 -29.74 -12.84
C TYR A 70 -28.30 -29.68 -12.72
N ALA A 71 -27.75 -29.56 -11.51
CA ALA A 71 -26.31 -29.46 -11.27
C ALA A 71 -25.57 -30.71 -11.76
N ARG A 72 -26.08 -31.90 -11.45
CA ARG A 72 -25.54 -33.19 -11.92
C ARG A 72 -25.51 -33.27 -13.45
N LYS A 73 -26.63 -32.92 -14.10
CA LYS A 73 -26.75 -32.93 -15.58
C LYS A 73 -25.85 -31.90 -16.25
N ALA A 74 -25.65 -30.74 -15.63
CA ALA A 74 -24.90 -29.63 -16.22
C ALA A 74 -23.37 -29.73 -15.97
N PHE A 75 -22.95 -30.43 -14.91
CA PHE A 75 -21.54 -30.52 -14.52
C PHE A 75 -20.57 -30.95 -15.63
N PRO A 76 -20.84 -32.01 -16.44
CA PRO A 76 -19.93 -32.39 -17.52
C PRO A 76 -19.69 -31.26 -18.53
N LYS A 77 -20.72 -30.46 -18.81
CA LYS A 77 -20.63 -29.31 -19.72
C LYS A 77 -19.90 -28.12 -19.11
N TRP A 78 -19.98 -27.95 -17.78
CA TRP A 78 -19.19 -26.95 -17.07
C TRP A 78 -17.70 -27.34 -17.02
N LYS A 79 -17.41 -28.62 -16.78
CA LYS A 79 -16.05 -29.17 -16.71
C LYS A 79 -15.33 -29.07 -18.07
N SER A 80 -16.04 -29.33 -19.17
CA SER A 80 -15.51 -29.16 -20.53
C SER A 80 -15.50 -27.71 -21.04
N ARG A 81 -15.99 -26.76 -20.23
CA ARG A 81 -16.20 -25.33 -20.60
C ARG A 81 -17.15 -25.12 -21.78
N ALA A 82 -17.94 -26.12 -22.16
CA ALA A 82 -18.98 -25.99 -23.19
C ALA A 82 -20.09 -25.02 -22.77
N THR A 83 -20.34 -24.88 -21.46
CA THR A 83 -21.25 -23.88 -20.90
C THR A 83 -20.66 -23.27 -19.63
N ASN A 84 -20.99 -22.01 -19.35
CA ASN A 84 -20.59 -21.35 -18.11
C ASN A 84 -21.59 -21.64 -16.98
N LEU A 85 -21.09 -21.62 -15.75
CA LEU A 85 -21.93 -21.61 -14.55
C LEU A 85 -22.74 -20.31 -14.50
N SER A 86 -24.02 -20.41 -14.13
CA SER A 86 -24.82 -19.21 -13.87
C SER A 86 -24.30 -18.49 -12.62
N GLY A 87 -24.46 -17.16 -12.54
CA GLY A 87 -24.08 -16.39 -11.35
C GLY A 87 -24.74 -16.91 -10.06
N LYS A 88 -26.00 -17.33 -10.15
CA LYS A 88 -26.75 -17.93 -9.03
C LYS A 88 -26.18 -19.30 -8.60
N THR A 89 -25.70 -20.11 -9.54
CA THR A 89 -25.04 -21.39 -9.22
C THR A 89 -23.69 -21.13 -8.56
N MET A 90 -22.90 -20.20 -9.11
CA MET A 90 -21.61 -19.83 -8.54
C MET A 90 -21.72 -19.30 -7.10
N GLU A 91 -22.72 -18.46 -6.84
CA GLU A 91 -23.01 -17.94 -5.49
C GLU A 91 -23.13 -19.07 -4.46
N ARG A 92 -23.92 -20.10 -4.78
CA ARG A 92 -24.16 -21.24 -3.89
C ARG A 92 -22.93 -22.10 -3.71
N LEU A 93 -22.16 -22.30 -4.78
CA LEU A 93 -20.94 -23.11 -4.75
C LEU A 93 -19.84 -22.46 -3.90
N VAL A 94 -19.74 -21.13 -3.84
CA VAL A 94 -18.74 -20.45 -3.00
C VAL A 94 -18.93 -20.77 -1.52
N GLU A 95 -20.17 -20.97 -1.06
CA GLU A 95 -20.48 -21.33 0.33
C GLU A 95 -20.38 -22.85 0.55
N LEU A 96 -20.70 -23.66 -0.45
CA LEU A 96 -20.85 -25.12 -0.31
C LEU A 96 -19.56 -25.92 -0.57
N VAL A 97 -18.70 -25.46 -1.48
CA VAL A 97 -17.49 -26.20 -1.90
C VAL A 97 -16.43 -26.31 -0.80
N PRO A 98 -16.12 -25.27 0.01
CA PRO A 98 -14.96 -25.29 0.90
C PRO A 98 -14.85 -26.49 1.86
N PRO A 99 -15.94 -26.99 2.49
CA PRO A 99 -15.89 -28.19 3.33
C PRO A 99 -15.35 -29.45 2.64
N TYR A 100 -15.48 -29.56 1.32
CA TYR A 100 -15.01 -30.72 0.53
C TYR A 100 -13.55 -30.58 0.06
N LEU A 101 -12.90 -29.46 0.40
CA LEU A 101 -11.53 -29.20 0.01
C LEU A 101 -10.54 -29.71 1.07
N SER A 102 -9.34 -30.06 0.62
CA SER A 102 -8.25 -30.41 1.54
C SER A 102 -7.86 -29.21 2.41
N PRO A 103 -7.23 -29.43 3.59
CA PRO A 103 -6.68 -28.33 4.39
C PRO A 103 -5.74 -27.40 3.60
N GLU A 104 -4.91 -27.96 2.71
CA GLU A 104 -3.97 -27.20 1.87
C GLU A 104 -4.70 -26.31 0.85
N GLN A 105 -5.76 -26.82 0.24
CA GLN A 105 -6.59 -26.04 -0.69
C GLN A 105 -7.32 -24.91 0.02
N ARG A 106 -7.91 -25.18 1.20
CA ARG A 106 -8.56 -24.15 2.02
C ARG A 106 -7.56 -23.09 2.50
N PHE A 107 -6.34 -23.50 2.85
CA PHE A 107 -5.25 -22.59 3.20
C PHE A 107 -4.86 -21.68 2.04
N ALA A 108 -4.71 -22.22 0.82
CA ALA A 108 -4.41 -21.42 -0.36
C ALA A 108 -5.50 -20.36 -0.64
N ILE A 109 -6.77 -20.75 -0.53
CA ILE A 109 -7.90 -19.82 -0.72
C ILE A 109 -7.88 -18.74 0.38
N LEU A 110 -7.59 -19.11 1.64
CA LEU A 110 -7.40 -18.13 2.72
C LEU A 110 -6.30 -17.12 2.38
N GLN A 111 -5.14 -17.56 1.89
CA GLN A 111 -4.06 -16.65 1.49
C GLN A 111 -4.50 -15.67 0.39
N SER A 112 -5.27 -16.14 -0.59
CA SER A 112 -5.83 -15.28 -1.65
C SER A 112 -6.84 -14.26 -1.11
N VAL A 113 -7.72 -14.67 -0.19
CA VAL A 113 -8.67 -13.74 0.48
C VAL A 113 -7.92 -12.69 1.29
N LEU A 114 -6.89 -13.09 2.06
CA LEU A 114 -6.06 -12.18 2.84
C LEU A 114 -5.33 -11.19 1.94
N LYS A 115 -4.71 -11.67 0.85
CA LYS A 115 -4.00 -10.82 -0.11
C LYS A 115 -4.92 -9.80 -0.78
N HIS A 116 -6.13 -10.21 -1.15
CA HIS A 116 -7.12 -9.33 -1.77
C HIS A 116 -7.60 -8.22 -0.81
N ASN A 117 -7.71 -8.55 0.48
CA ASN A 117 -8.15 -7.61 1.51
C ASN A 117 -7.00 -6.88 2.22
N LYS A 118 -5.74 -7.08 1.79
CA LYS A 118 -4.58 -6.40 2.37
C LYS A 118 -4.70 -4.91 2.14
N LYS A 119 -4.82 -4.13 3.22
CA LYS A 119 -4.79 -2.67 3.13
C LYS A 119 -3.43 -2.22 2.61
N SER A 120 -3.41 -1.39 1.57
CA SER A 120 -2.21 -0.67 1.19
C SER A 120 -1.86 0.32 2.29
N GLY A 121 -0.74 0.10 2.97
CA GLY A 121 -0.24 1.01 3.98
C GLY A 121 0.07 2.41 3.41
N THR A 122 0.15 3.41 4.29
CA THR A 122 0.36 4.80 3.86
C THR A 122 1.81 5.00 3.40
N SER A 123 2.01 5.61 2.23
CA SER A 123 3.34 5.99 1.76
C SER A 123 3.75 7.34 2.34
N SER A 124 4.87 7.36 3.07
CA SER A 124 5.43 8.57 3.68
C SER A 124 6.80 8.88 3.08
N THR A 125 7.04 10.14 2.75
CA THR A 125 8.34 10.62 2.27
C THR A 125 8.87 11.73 3.16
N ILE A 126 10.02 11.50 3.78
CA ILE A 126 10.69 12.43 4.70
C ILE A 126 11.93 13.01 4.01
N LYS A 127 12.02 14.34 3.98
CA LYS A 127 13.16 15.05 3.40
C LYS A 127 14.01 15.64 4.52
N ILE A 128 15.29 15.30 4.55
CA ILE A 128 16.22 15.71 5.60
C ILE A 128 17.25 16.65 4.99
N ASN A 129 17.25 17.90 5.44
CA ASN A 129 18.32 18.85 5.15
C ASN A 129 19.58 18.44 5.92
N VAL A 130 20.65 18.04 5.24
CA VAL A 130 21.88 17.58 5.92
C VAL A 130 22.59 18.69 6.71
N LYS A 131 22.35 19.98 6.38
CA LYS A 131 22.89 21.12 7.14
C LYS A 131 22.09 21.41 8.43
N GLU A 132 20.80 21.13 8.41
CA GLU A 132 19.87 21.37 9.53
C GLU A 132 18.94 20.16 9.71
N PRO A 133 19.47 19.01 10.18
CA PRO A 133 18.73 17.75 10.14
C PRO A 133 17.69 17.58 11.25
N ALA A 134 17.69 18.45 12.26
CA ALA A 134 16.88 18.30 13.47
C ALA A 134 15.37 18.15 13.19
N GLN A 135 14.82 19.01 12.31
CA GLN A 135 13.42 18.94 11.93
C GLN A 135 13.11 17.64 11.17
N GLY A 136 13.92 17.28 10.17
CA GLY A 136 13.73 16.06 9.39
C GLY A 136 13.82 14.79 10.25
N PHE A 137 14.68 14.78 11.28
CA PHE A 137 14.74 13.68 12.24
C PHE A 137 13.52 13.60 13.15
N ALA A 138 12.91 14.73 13.50
CA ALA A 138 11.66 14.74 14.28
C ALA A 138 10.49 14.20 13.44
N GLU A 139 10.36 14.64 12.18
CA GLU A 139 9.36 14.14 11.22
C GLU A 139 9.54 12.63 10.98
N LEU A 140 10.79 12.18 10.79
CA LEU A 140 11.11 10.76 10.64
C LEU A 140 10.66 9.93 11.85
N ARG A 141 10.90 10.42 13.07
CA ARG A 141 10.49 9.72 14.30
C ARG A 141 8.97 9.61 14.40
N GLN A 142 8.25 10.67 14.06
CA GLN A 142 6.79 10.67 14.04
C GLN A 142 6.24 9.68 12.99
N ALA A 143 6.82 9.66 11.80
CA ALA A 143 6.46 8.71 10.75
C ALA A 143 6.66 7.26 11.22
N LEU A 144 7.84 6.95 11.77
CA LEU A 144 8.15 5.61 12.31
C LEU A 144 7.20 5.19 13.45
N ALA A 145 6.79 6.13 14.31
CA ALA A 145 5.82 5.86 15.38
C ALA A 145 4.43 5.55 14.82
N SER A 146 3.98 6.31 13.81
CA SER A 146 2.68 6.11 13.16
C SER A 146 2.56 4.78 12.41
N MET A 147 3.69 4.22 11.96
CA MET A 147 3.77 2.98 11.20
C MET A 147 3.92 1.73 12.10
N SER A 148 3.77 1.87 13.42
CA SER A 148 4.01 0.79 14.37
C SER A 148 2.82 -0.14 14.61
N HIS A 149 1.63 0.17 14.09
CA HIS A 149 0.41 -0.56 14.41
C HIS A 149 -0.44 -0.81 13.17
N GLU A 150 -0.43 -2.06 12.70
CA GLU A 150 -1.63 -2.83 12.35
C GLU A 150 -1.14 -4.26 12.02
N ASP A 151 -1.56 -5.24 12.82
CA ASP A 151 -1.46 -6.64 12.43
C ASP A 151 -2.35 -6.83 11.19
N VAL A 152 -1.70 -7.01 10.03
CA VAL A 152 -2.33 -7.14 8.72
C VAL A 152 -3.31 -8.33 8.68
N LEU A 153 -3.12 -9.31 9.56
CA LEU A 153 -3.93 -10.53 9.66
C LEU A 153 -5.02 -10.45 10.73
N ALA A 154 -4.94 -9.49 11.66
CA ALA A 154 -5.87 -9.41 12.79
C ALA A 154 -7.28 -8.93 12.40
N HIS A 155 -7.48 -8.26 11.27
CA HIS A 155 -8.79 -7.67 10.94
C HIS A 155 -9.16 -7.86 9.47
N LEU A 156 -9.49 -9.10 9.11
CA LEU A 156 -10.40 -9.31 7.98
C LEU A 156 -11.71 -8.56 8.26
N PRO A 157 -12.22 -7.77 7.30
CA PRO A 157 -13.46 -7.02 7.47
C PRO A 157 -14.62 -7.92 7.94
N GLU A 158 -15.48 -7.44 8.82
CA GLU A 158 -16.58 -8.24 9.41
C GLU A 158 -17.49 -8.86 8.33
N ASN A 159 -17.72 -8.15 7.23
CA ASN A 159 -18.46 -8.64 6.07
C ASN A 159 -17.73 -9.77 5.32
N VAL A 160 -16.39 -9.76 5.25
CA VAL A 160 -15.60 -10.87 4.70
C VAL A 160 -15.72 -12.08 5.62
N MET A 161 -15.59 -11.87 6.93
CA MET A 161 -15.74 -12.94 7.93
C MET A 161 -17.14 -13.57 7.92
N LYS A 162 -18.20 -12.76 7.74
CA LYS A 162 -19.59 -13.25 7.61
C LYS A 162 -19.81 -14.01 6.30
N ALA A 163 -19.17 -13.61 5.22
CA ALA A 163 -19.29 -14.28 3.92
C ALA A 163 -18.47 -15.57 3.85
N ALA A 164 -17.40 -15.68 4.63
CA ALA A 164 -16.47 -16.79 4.63
C ALA A 164 -16.54 -17.59 5.94
N THR A 165 -17.74 -17.99 6.37
CA THR A 165 -17.94 -18.75 7.62
C THR A 165 -17.18 -20.08 7.64
N TRP A 166 -16.89 -20.66 6.48
CA TRP A 166 -16.03 -21.85 6.34
C TRP A 166 -14.55 -21.59 6.70
N LEU A 167 -14.10 -20.33 6.80
CA LEU A 167 -12.76 -19.99 7.31
C LEU A 167 -12.59 -20.18 8.82
N TYR A 168 -13.63 -20.64 9.52
CA TYR A 168 -13.59 -20.92 10.96
C TYR A 168 -13.44 -22.40 11.32
N ASP A 169 -13.26 -23.29 10.32
CA ASP A 169 -12.93 -24.67 10.62
C ASP A 169 -11.65 -24.77 11.46
N THR A 170 -11.54 -25.81 12.28
CA THR A 170 -10.47 -25.95 13.28
C THR A 170 -9.07 -25.87 12.67
N ASP A 171 -8.87 -26.43 11.47
CA ASP A 171 -7.60 -26.38 10.75
C ASP A 171 -7.27 -25.00 10.19
N ILE A 172 -8.29 -24.21 9.82
CA ILE A 172 -8.12 -22.84 9.34
C ILE A 172 -7.83 -21.89 10.50
N THR A 173 -8.40 -22.13 11.68
CA THR A 173 -8.05 -21.37 12.89
C THR A 173 -6.57 -21.54 13.25
N ALA A 174 -6.05 -22.77 13.23
CA ALA A 174 -4.62 -23.02 13.44
C ALA A 174 -3.76 -22.37 12.37
N SER A 175 -4.16 -22.48 11.10
CA SER A 175 -3.45 -21.87 9.97
C SER A 175 -3.40 -20.34 10.07
N ARG A 176 -4.49 -19.70 10.50
CA ARG A 176 -4.55 -18.25 10.74
C ARG A 176 -3.62 -17.81 11.86
N ALA A 177 -3.56 -18.57 12.96
CA ALA A 177 -2.63 -18.29 14.06
C ALA A 177 -1.17 -18.42 13.61
N MET A 178 -0.84 -19.46 12.83
CA MET A 178 0.50 -19.64 12.27
C MET A 178 0.88 -18.52 11.29
N LEU A 179 -0.03 -18.10 10.43
CA LEU A 179 0.19 -16.96 9.53
C LEU A 179 0.41 -15.66 10.31
N ALA A 180 -0.42 -15.40 11.33
CA ALA A 180 -0.30 -14.23 12.20
C ALA A 180 1.08 -14.17 12.86
N GLU A 181 1.55 -15.30 13.39
CA GLU A 181 2.87 -15.39 14.00
C GLU A 181 4.00 -15.23 12.99
N ALA A 182 3.90 -15.86 11.81
CA ALA A 182 4.91 -15.72 10.77
C ALA A 182 5.04 -14.27 10.28
N GLU A 183 3.91 -13.60 10.02
CA GLU A 183 3.90 -12.20 9.61
C GLU A 183 4.43 -11.30 10.74
N ARG A 184 4.08 -11.56 12.00
CA ARG A 184 4.65 -10.83 13.15
C ARG A 184 6.17 -10.91 13.19
N LEU A 185 6.73 -12.12 13.05
CA LEU A 185 8.18 -12.34 13.06
C LEU A 185 8.88 -11.65 11.87
N GLU A 186 8.30 -11.73 10.67
CA GLU A 186 8.81 -11.04 9.49
C GLU A 186 8.80 -9.52 9.68
N ASN A 187 7.71 -8.98 10.23
CA ASN A 187 7.54 -7.57 10.49
C ASN A 187 8.56 -7.03 11.50
N ASP A 188 8.80 -7.78 12.58
CA ASP A 188 9.80 -7.44 13.59
C ASP A 188 11.22 -7.46 12.99
N LEU A 189 11.52 -8.42 12.11
CA LEU A 189 12.79 -8.50 11.41
C LEU A 189 13.00 -7.29 10.47
N ILE A 190 12.01 -6.97 9.63
CA ILE A 190 12.05 -5.81 8.73
C ILE A 190 12.25 -4.52 9.53
N ARG A 191 11.49 -4.35 10.63
CA ARG A 191 11.56 -3.15 11.46
C ARG A 191 12.90 -3.01 12.17
N SER A 192 13.44 -4.08 12.72
CA SER A 192 14.74 -4.06 13.41
C SER A 192 15.87 -3.71 12.42
N LYS A 193 15.85 -4.28 11.22
CA LYS A 193 16.79 -3.94 10.13
C LYS A 193 16.65 -2.46 9.72
N ALA A 194 15.43 -2.01 9.46
CA ALA A 194 15.17 -0.63 9.07
C ALA A 194 15.63 0.36 10.14
N THR A 195 15.36 0.08 11.41
CA THR A 195 15.80 0.91 12.54
C THR A 195 17.32 1.04 12.57
N ARG A 196 18.05 -0.06 12.36
CA ARG A 196 19.52 -0.06 12.33
C ARG A 196 20.07 0.75 11.15
N GLU A 197 19.52 0.56 9.96
CA GLU A 197 19.93 1.29 8.75
C GLU A 197 19.63 2.80 8.86
N ILE A 198 18.46 3.16 9.40
CA ILE A 198 18.09 4.56 9.68
C ILE A 198 19.03 5.18 10.70
N GLU A 199 19.45 4.45 11.74
CA GLU A 199 20.37 4.99 12.74
C GLU A 199 21.77 5.22 12.16
N LEU A 200 22.23 4.35 11.26
CA LEU A 200 23.46 4.56 10.50
C LEU A 200 23.35 5.79 9.59
N LEU A 201 22.22 5.97 8.90
CA LEU A 201 21.96 7.15 8.08
C LEU A 201 21.98 8.44 8.91
N LYS A 202 21.31 8.45 10.07
CA LYS A 202 21.31 9.59 11.00
C LYS A 202 22.72 9.95 11.45
N ARG A 203 23.55 8.95 11.78
CA ARG A 203 24.96 9.15 12.16
C ARG A 203 25.74 9.75 10.99
N ALA A 204 25.66 9.17 9.80
CA ALA A 204 26.37 9.64 8.61
C ALA A 204 26.01 11.10 8.26
N ILE A 205 24.73 11.48 8.39
CA ILE A 205 24.26 12.86 8.20
C ILE A 205 24.86 13.77 9.29
N SER A 206 24.77 13.36 10.55
CA SER A 206 25.22 14.18 11.70
C SER A 206 26.74 14.39 11.69
N THR A 207 27.52 13.43 11.20
CA THR A 207 28.98 13.54 11.06
C THR A 207 29.40 14.25 9.76
N GLY A 208 28.45 14.68 8.92
CA GLY A 208 28.75 15.32 7.64
C GLY A 208 29.41 14.41 6.60
N GLN A 209 29.33 13.09 6.78
CA GLN A 209 29.92 12.11 5.86
C GLN A 209 29.15 12.02 4.53
N VAL A 210 27.88 12.45 4.52
CA VAL A 210 27.02 12.42 3.34
C VAL A 210 26.48 13.80 3.01
N GLN A 211 26.59 14.18 1.74
CA GLN A 211 25.97 15.38 1.18
C GLN A 211 24.58 15.09 0.59
N ALA A 212 24.33 13.84 0.21
CA ALA A 212 23.04 13.35 -0.23
C ALA A 212 22.96 11.84 0.01
N ALA A 213 21.76 11.35 0.36
CA ALA A 213 21.49 9.93 0.49
C ALA A 213 19.99 9.67 0.30
N SER A 214 19.65 8.48 -0.19
CA SER A 214 18.27 8.02 -0.27
C SER A 214 18.17 6.66 0.39
N TYR A 215 17.14 6.48 1.19
CA TYR A 215 16.82 5.21 1.83
C TYR A 215 15.33 4.95 1.67
N SER A 216 14.96 3.75 1.24
CA SER A 216 13.56 3.35 1.08
C SER A 216 13.37 1.99 1.71
N VAL A 217 12.32 1.85 2.48
CA VAL A 217 11.91 0.59 3.09
C VAL A 217 10.41 0.42 2.95
N GLU A 218 10.00 -0.77 2.55
CA GLU A 218 8.61 -1.20 2.55
C GLU A 218 8.35 -1.95 3.84
N MET A 219 7.44 -1.42 4.65
CA MET A 219 6.96 -2.03 5.88
C MET A 219 5.49 -2.43 5.70
N PRO A 220 4.96 -3.34 6.51
CA PRO A 220 3.55 -3.74 6.44
C PRO A 220 2.58 -2.57 6.57
N ALA A 221 2.89 -1.62 7.46
CA ALA A 221 2.10 -0.41 7.68
C ALA A 221 2.25 0.64 6.56
N GLY A 222 3.15 0.42 5.60
CA GLY A 222 3.33 1.27 4.44
C GLY A 222 4.79 1.47 4.02
N LYS A 223 4.97 2.33 3.02
CA LYS A 223 6.29 2.63 2.46
C LYS A 223 6.89 3.87 3.12
N LEU A 224 8.14 3.79 3.56
CA LEU A 224 8.89 4.92 4.07
C LEU A 224 10.04 5.24 3.10
N ASN A 225 10.05 6.47 2.59
CA ASN A 225 11.14 7.00 1.78
C ASN A 225 11.82 8.14 2.54
N ILE A 226 13.13 8.08 2.68
CA ILE A 226 13.95 9.10 3.33
C ILE A 226 14.91 9.65 2.28
N VAL A 227 14.90 10.96 2.11
CA VAL A 227 15.79 11.66 1.19
C VAL A 227 16.58 12.69 1.97
N ALA A 228 17.86 12.40 2.19
CA ALA A 228 18.82 13.36 2.71
C ALA A 228 19.40 14.18 1.55
N PHE A 229 19.36 15.50 1.67
CA PHE A 229 19.84 16.39 0.62
C PHE A 229 20.62 17.57 1.21
N THR A 230 21.60 18.05 0.46
CA THR A 230 22.23 19.35 0.70
C THR A 230 21.40 20.43 0.03
N PRO A 231 20.96 21.48 0.77
CA PRO A 231 20.30 22.62 0.16
C PRO A 231 21.18 23.24 -0.90
N SER A 232 20.58 23.42 -2.06
CA SER A 232 21.14 24.07 -3.22
C SER A 232 21.50 25.54 -2.90
N LYS A 233 22.78 25.92 -3.09
CA LYS A 233 23.31 27.24 -2.70
C LYS A 233 22.58 28.40 -3.40
N CYS A 234 22.29 29.48 -2.67
CA CYS A 234 21.85 30.76 -3.23
C CYS A 234 22.68 31.87 -2.58
N PHE A 235 23.89 32.08 -3.11
CA PHE A 235 24.98 32.80 -2.45
C PHE A 235 24.58 34.19 -1.93
N VAL A 236 24.02 35.04 -2.82
CA VAL A 236 23.69 36.43 -2.49
C VAL A 236 22.51 36.51 -1.51
N ALA A 237 21.46 35.71 -1.70
CA ALA A 237 20.31 35.68 -0.80
C ALA A 237 20.70 35.17 0.60
N THR A 238 21.54 34.13 0.64
CA THR A 238 22.09 33.59 1.89
C THR A 238 22.93 34.64 2.63
N ALA A 239 23.78 35.39 1.92
CA ALA A 239 24.56 36.49 2.51
C ALA A 239 23.69 37.65 3.04
N CYS A 240 22.55 37.89 2.40
CA CYS A 240 21.63 38.97 2.76
C CYS A 240 20.70 38.61 3.93
N PHE A 241 20.13 37.40 3.93
CA PHE A 241 19.03 37.02 4.84
C PHE A 241 19.34 35.80 5.72
N GLY A 242 20.34 34.99 5.36
CA GLY A 242 20.64 33.71 6.01
C GLY A 242 20.16 32.50 5.21
N GLU A 243 20.65 31.32 5.60
CA GLU A 243 20.41 30.03 4.93
C GLU A 243 18.93 29.58 5.03
N GLY A 244 18.30 29.84 6.17
CA GLY A 244 16.91 29.45 6.50
C GLY A 244 15.85 30.54 6.28
N ALA A 245 16.20 31.69 5.70
CA ALA A 245 15.25 32.78 5.50
C ALA A 245 14.19 32.44 4.43
N PRO A 246 12.94 32.89 4.60
CA PRO A 246 11.86 32.60 3.64
C PRO A 246 12.15 33.16 2.25
N GLU A 247 12.85 34.30 2.14
CA GLU A 247 13.28 34.84 0.85
C GLU A 247 14.27 33.89 0.14
N THR A 248 15.27 33.38 0.85
CA THR A 248 16.25 32.42 0.32
C THR A 248 15.57 31.13 -0.13
N ALA A 249 14.62 30.62 0.67
CA ALA A 249 13.83 29.43 0.32
C ALA A 249 12.95 29.64 -0.93
N ALA A 250 12.33 30.82 -1.08
CA ALA A 250 11.52 31.15 -2.24
C ALA A 250 12.34 31.17 -3.54
N LEU A 251 13.54 31.76 -3.52
CA LEU A 251 14.45 31.76 -4.68
C LEU A 251 14.94 30.34 -5.04
N ARG A 252 15.27 29.52 -4.03
CA ARG A 252 15.66 28.12 -4.25
C ARG A 252 14.54 27.32 -4.90
N ASN A 253 13.31 27.43 -4.39
CA ASN A 253 12.14 26.79 -4.98
C ASN A 253 11.87 27.26 -6.40
N TRP A 254 11.96 28.56 -6.67
CA TRP A 254 11.80 29.09 -8.03
C TRP A 254 12.87 28.54 -8.98
N ARG A 255 14.13 28.46 -8.53
CA ARG A 255 15.21 27.86 -9.31
C ARG A 255 14.92 26.39 -9.62
N ASP A 256 14.56 25.62 -8.59
CA ASP A 256 14.46 24.17 -8.67
C ASP A 256 13.16 23.69 -9.35
N CYS A 257 12.10 24.49 -9.33
CA CYS A 257 10.80 24.11 -9.91
C CYS A 257 10.48 24.81 -11.25
N TYR A 258 11.12 25.92 -11.59
CA TYR A 258 10.83 26.65 -12.83
C TYR A 258 12.07 26.85 -13.69
N LEU A 259 13.16 27.31 -13.08
CA LEU A 259 14.36 27.70 -13.84
C LEU A 259 15.09 26.49 -14.43
N ILE A 260 15.13 25.37 -13.70
CA ILE A 260 15.81 24.15 -14.16
C ILE A 260 15.15 23.53 -15.40
N ASP A 261 13.84 23.73 -15.59
CA ASP A 261 13.11 23.19 -16.73
C ASP A 261 13.42 23.94 -18.03
N LYS A 262 13.86 25.20 -17.92
CA LYS A 262 14.20 26.03 -19.09
C LYS A 262 15.66 25.86 -19.50
N ALA A 263 15.90 25.71 -20.80
CA ALA A 263 17.27 25.60 -21.33
C ALA A 263 18.14 26.82 -21.00
N TRP A 264 17.57 28.04 -21.09
CA TRP A 264 18.25 29.27 -20.68
C TRP A 264 18.44 29.34 -19.15
N GLY A 265 17.48 28.81 -18.39
CA GLY A 265 17.52 28.78 -16.93
C GLY A 265 18.65 27.88 -16.42
N ARG A 266 18.87 26.71 -17.02
CA ARG A 266 20.04 25.86 -16.73
C ARG A 266 21.37 26.57 -16.98
N LYS A 267 21.50 27.30 -18.11
CA LYS A 267 22.70 28.11 -18.40
C LYS A 267 22.91 29.21 -17.35
N PHE A 268 21.83 29.88 -16.94
CA PHE A 268 21.89 30.88 -15.87
C PHE A 268 22.31 30.27 -14.53
N ILE A 269 21.76 29.11 -14.16
CA ILE A 269 22.13 28.41 -12.91
C ILE A 269 23.63 28.13 -12.90
N VAL A 270 24.18 27.59 -13.99
CA VAL A 270 25.63 27.31 -14.10
C VAL A 270 26.44 28.59 -13.95
N TRP A 271 26.10 29.65 -14.69
CA TRP A 271 26.79 30.93 -14.58
C TRP A 271 26.72 31.51 -13.15
N TYR A 272 25.55 31.44 -12.52
CA TYR A 272 25.33 31.93 -11.16
C TYR A 272 26.13 31.13 -10.13
N TYR A 273 26.28 29.83 -10.31
CA TYR A 273 27.10 29.02 -9.41
C TYR A 273 28.61 29.26 -9.58
N ASN A 274 29.05 29.64 -10.79
CA ASN A 274 30.45 29.99 -11.04
C ASN A 274 30.84 31.37 -10.49
N ASN A 275 29.88 32.31 -10.41
CA ASN A 275 30.17 33.71 -10.04
C ASN A 275 29.53 34.16 -8.72
N GLY A 276 28.53 33.42 -8.23
CA GLY A 276 27.66 33.83 -7.12
C GLY A 276 28.39 34.06 -5.80
N GLU A 277 29.45 33.30 -5.54
CA GLU A 277 30.26 33.43 -4.33
C GLU A 277 30.99 34.78 -4.26
N ARG A 278 31.58 35.23 -5.38
CA ARG A 278 32.18 36.57 -5.49
C ARG A 278 31.15 37.67 -5.27
N PHE A 279 29.96 37.54 -5.85
CA PHE A 279 28.88 38.52 -5.65
C PHE A 279 28.41 38.56 -4.19
N ALA A 280 28.31 37.42 -3.52
CA ALA A 280 27.95 37.35 -2.11
C ALA A 280 29.01 38.00 -1.22
N GLU A 281 30.29 37.82 -1.52
CA GLU A 281 31.39 38.46 -0.81
C GLU A 281 31.35 39.99 -0.98
N ILE A 282 31.23 40.49 -2.22
CA ILE A 282 31.12 41.93 -2.50
C ILE A 282 29.90 42.53 -1.78
N THR A 283 28.77 41.84 -1.81
CA THR A 283 27.53 42.28 -1.15
C THR A 283 27.68 42.29 0.37
N SER A 284 28.43 41.36 0.95
CA SER A 284 28.64 41.28 2.40
C SER A 284 29.56 42.38 2.93
N ARG A 285 30.51 42.85 2.11
CA ARG A 285 31.48 43.90 2.49
C ARG A 285 30.89 45.31 2.51
N SER A 286 29.80 45.57 1.79
CA SER A 286 29.18 46.91 1.70
C SER A 286 27.76 46.95 2.31
N PRO A 287 27.53 47.70 3.39
CA PRO A 287 26.21 47.83 4.02
C PRO A 287 25.13 48.40 3.09
N ALA A 288 25.51 49.35 2.23
CA ALA A 288 24.61 49.96 1.25
C ALA A 288 24.19 48.94 0.17
N LEU A 289 25.17 48.21 -0.37
CA LEU A 289 24.91 47.19 -1.39
C LEU A 289 24.06 46.04 -0.83
N LYS A 290 24.33 45.63 0.41
CA LYS A 290 23.52 44.63 1.14
C LYS A 290 22.08 45.08 1.32
N SER A 291 21.85 46.35 1.67
CA SER A 291 20.50 46.89 1.86
C SER A 291 19.72 46.97 0.55
N MET A 292 20.40 47.38 -0.53
CA MET A 292 19.81 47.40 -1.87
C MET A 292 19.49 45.98 -2.37
N ALA A 293 20.43 45.04 -2.20
CA ALA A 293 20.21 43.64 -2.53
C ALA A 293 19.04 43.04 -1.73
N ARG A 294 18.92 43.35 -0.43
CA ARG A 294 17.77 42.94 0.39
C ARG A 294 16.44 43.47 -0.16
N ALA A 295 16.38 44.74 -0.57
CA ALA A 295 15.16 45.31 -1.14
C ALA A 295 14.77 44.61 -2.45
N CYS A 296 15.71 44.47 -3.39
CA CYS A 296 15.47 43.79 -4.66
C CYS A 296 15.06 42.32 -4.46
N ILE A 297 15.77 41.59 -3.61
CA ILE A 297 15.49 40.19 -3.34
C ILE A 297 14.14 40.02 -2.66
N ARG A 298 13.72 40.88 -1.73
CA ARG A 298 12.38 40.79 -1.13
C ARG A 298 11.27 40.97 -2.15
N ILE A 299 11.39 41.97 -3.03
CA ILE A 299 10.42 42.21 -4.09
C ILE A 299 10.34 40.99 -5.00
N PHE A 300 11.50 40.48 -5.43
CA PHE A 300 11.57 39.32 -6.29
C PHE A 300 11.05 38.05 -5.60
N ALA A 301 11.45 37.78 -4.36
CA ALA A 301 10.98 36.66 -3.53
C ALA A 301 9.46 36.68 -3.41
N LYS A 302 8.86 37.85 -3.15
CA LYS A 302 7.40 38.00 -3.09
C LYS A 302 6.74 37.70 -4.43
N ALA A 303 7.31 38.16 -5.55
CA ALA A 303 6.84 37.81 -6.87
C ALA A 303 6.94 36.29 -7.13
N VAL A 304 8.10 35.68 -6.87
CA VAL A 304 8.30 34.26 -7.17
C VAL A 304 7.55 33.30 -6.24
N SER A 305 7.29 33.72 -5.00
CA SER A 305 6.50 32.95 -4.02
C SER A 305 5.04 32.79 -4.44
N ASN A 306 4.53 33.66 -5.33
CA ASN A 306 3.20 33.52 -5.89
C ASN A 306 3.22 32.48 -7.02
N LYS A 307 2.89 31.22 -6.68
CA LYS A 307 2.90 30.05 -7.60
C LYS A 307 2.11 30.24 -8.90
N ARG A 308 1.19 31.22 -8.94
CA ARG A 308 0.44 31.61 -10.14
C ARG A 308 1.31 32.14 -11.30
N ILE A 309 2.49 32.68 -11.01
CA ILE A 309 3.29 33.42 -12.01
C ILE A 309 4.12 32.50 -12.93
N TRP A 310 4.37 31.25 -12.53
CA TRP A 310 5.30 30.37 -13.26
C TRP A 310 4.75 28.99 -13.60
N GLY A 311 3.46 28.75 -13.31
CA GLY A 311 2.77 27.50 -13.63
C GLY A 311 3.33 26.30 -12.87
N ALA A 312 3.10 26.24 -11.56
CA ALA A 312 3.30 24.99 -10.83
C ALA A 312 2.25 23.97 -11.31
N LYS A 313 2.70 22.82 -11.82
CA LYS A 313 1.86 21.61 -11.85
C LYS A 313 1.56 21.17 -10.42
#